data_AF-A0A7X1PFH4-F1
#
_entry.id   AF-A0A7X1PFH4-F1
#
_cell.length_a   1.000
_cell.length_b   1.000
_cell.length_c   1.000
_cell.angle_alpha   90.00
_cell.angle_beta   90.00
_cell.angle_gamma   90.00
#
_symmetry.space_group_name_H-M   'P 1'
#
loop_
_entity.id
_entity.type
_entity.pdbx_description
1 polymer ?
#
loop_
_entity_poly.entity_id
_entity_poly.type
_entity_poly.pdbx_seq_one_letter_code
_entity_poly.pdbx_strand_id
1 'polypeptide(L)'
;MEALFGRDAVYRDGLVVTTTLDLNLQYEALDILERWISEFEGISNSHNGALLVLDNRSGEVLTLIGSRDYFRDDIQGNVNNLIALNSPGSSFKPFVFLTSFMRLGWTPSTMIDDSPVTYRESDGTIFQPQNPTRNRYLGPISLRNALGNSLNVPAFKIALRLGVGNIVDVAKSMGFRRWTATTARRSRSAAWT
;
A
#
# COMPACT_ATOMS: atom_id res chain seq x y z
N MET A 1 -14.94 10.95 -18.37
CA MET A 1 -15.48 11.45 -19.65
C MET A 1 -16.98 11.69 -19.57
N GLU A 2 -17.84 10.67 -19.35
CA GLU A 2 -19.29 10.89 -19.23
C GLU A 2 -19.66 11.93 -18.15
N ALA A 3 -18.98 11.90 -17.00
CA ALA A 3 -19.21 12.87 -15.93
C ALA A 3 -18.83 14.32 -16.28
N LEU A 4 -17.96 14.53 -17.29
CA LEU A 4 -17.48 15.85 -17.69
C LEU A 4 -18.24 16.40 -18.91
N PHE A 5 -18.59 15.53 -19.86
CA PHE A 5 -19.12 15.92 -21.17
C PHE A 5 -20.52 15.36 -21.45
N GLY A 6 -21.05 14.48 -20.61
CA GLY A 6 -22.29 13.76 -20.85
C GLY A 6 -22.10 12.55 -21.77
N ARG A 7 -23.07 11.62 -21.72
CA ARG A 7 -23.02 10.36 -22.48
C ARG A 7 -23.05 10.60 -23.99
N ASP A 8 -23.98 11.43 -24.46
CA ASP A 8 -24.15 11.65 -25.90
C ASP A 8 -22.88 12.23 -26.53
N ALA A 9 -22.26 13.22 -25.89
CA ALA A 9 -21.01 13.80 -26.39
C ALA A 9 -19.88 12.78 -26.49
N VAL A 10 -19.75 11.91 -25.48
CA VAL A 10 -18.71 10.87 -25.45
C VAL A 10 -18.88 9.85 -26.59
N TYR A 11 -20.12 9.48 -26.93
CA TYR A 11 -20.36 8.40 -27.89
C TYR A 11 -20.73 8.86 -29.30
N ARG A 12 -21.10 10.13 -29.50
CA ARG A 12 -21.68 10.61 -30.78
C ARG A 12 -20.98 11.82 -31.40
N ASP A 13 -20.31 12.64 -30.60
CA ASP A 13 -19.83 13.95 -31.08
C ASP A 13 -18.42 13.91 -31.69
N GLY A 14 -17.82 12.72 -31.85
CA GLY A 14 -16.53 12.56 -32.52
C GLY A 14 -15.35 13.19 -31.79
N LEU A 15 -15.39 13.19 -30.44
CA LEU A 15 -14.33 13.78 -29.61
C LEU A 15 -12.97 13.11 -29.86
N VAL A 16 -11.92 13.93 -29.96
CA VAL A 16 -10.53 13.48 -29.94
C VAL A 16 -10.03 13.54 -28.50
N VAL A 17 -9.68 12.38 -27.93
CA VAL A 17 -9.18 12.28 -26.56
C VAL A 17 -7.67 12.05 -26.60
N THR A 18 -6.91 13.07 -26.22
CA THR A 18 -5.48 12.95 -25.96
C THR A 18 -5.27 12.54 -24.52
N THR A 19 -4.44 11.51 -24.31
CA THR A 19 -4.09 11.03 -22.96
C THR A 19 -2.61 11.28 -22.69
N THR A 20 -2.21 11.10 -21.44
CA THR A 20 -0.81 11.19 -20.99
C THR A 20 -0.06 9.87 -21.12
N LEU A 21 -0.72 8.82 -21.64
CA LEU A 21 -0.15 7.49 -21.75
C LEU A 21 1.07 7.52 -22.70
N ASP A 22 2.22 7.10 -22.18
CA ASP A 22 3.39 6.82 -23.00
C ASP A 22 3.31 5.36 -23.45
N LEU A 23 3.09 5.14 -24.74
CA LEU A 23 2.93 3.78 -25.29
C LEU A 23 4.20 2.95 -25.19
N ASN A 24 5.38 3.55 -25.31
CA ASN A 24 6.63 2.80 -25.19
C ASN A 24 6.80 2.32 -23.74
N LEU A 25 6.56 3.21 -22.78
CA LEU A 25 6.61 2.87 -21.36
C LEU A 25 5.53 1.86 -20.97
N GLN A 26 4.34 1.97 -21.54
CA GLN A 26 3.25 1.01 -21.31
C GLN A 26 3.65 -0.41 -21.74
N TYR A 27 4.26 -0.57 -22.92
CA TYR A 27 4.72 -1.88 -23.38
C TYR A 27 5.88 -2.41 -22.51
N GLU A 28 6.85 -1.56 -22.18
CA GLU A 28 7.95 -1.97 -21.28
C GLU A 28 7.43 -2.40 -19.91
N ALA A 29 6.47 -1.68 -19.35
CA ALA A 29 5.85 -2.02 -18.08
C ALA A 29 5.04 -3.32 -18.12
N LEU A 30 4.36 -3.61 -19.24
CA LEU A 30 3.69 -4.90 -19.46
C LEU A 30 4.70 -6.05 -19.45
N ASP A 31 5.81 -5.90 -20.17
CA ASP A 31 6.88 -6.90 -20.22
C ASP A 31 7.54 -7.12 -18.85
N ILE A 32 7.74 -6.04 -18.09
CA ILE A 32 8.24 -6.12 -16.71
C ILE A 32 7.25 -6.87 -15.82
N LEU A 33 5.97 -6.50 -15.85
CA LEU A 33 4.94 -7.13 -15.03
C LEU A 33 4.83 -8.64 -15.34
N GLU A 34 4.77 -9.00 -16.62
CA GLU A 34 4.66 -10.39 -17.07
C GLU A 34 5.85 -11.23 -16.61
N ARG A 35 7.07 -10.70 -16.77
CA ARG A 35 8.30 -11.37 -16.35
C ARG A 35 8.30 -11.67 -14.86
N TRP A 36 8.00 -10.67 -14.03
CA TRP A 36 8.01 -10.82 -12.58
C TRP A 36 6.90 -11.73 -12.08
N ILE A 37 5.69 -11.67 -12.64
CA ILE A 37 4.63 -12.60 -12.23
C ILE A 37 5.02 -14.03 -12.63
N SER A 38 5.50 -14.25 -13.86
CA SER A 38 5.93 -15.58 -14.32
C SER A 38 7.05 -16.17 -13.47
N GLU A 39 8.01 -15.36 -13.03
CA GLU A 39 9.13 -15.81 -12.20
C GLU A 39 8.66 -16.28 -10.81
N PHE A 40 7.65 -15.63 -10.22
CA PHE A 40 7.25 -15.87 -8.83
C PHE A 40 5.93 -16.62 -8.66
N GLU A 41 5.12 -16.81 -9.70
CA GLU A 41 3.79 -17.42 -9.58
C GLU A 41 3.85 -18.85 -9.03
N GLY A 42 4.89 -19.62 -9.40
CA GLY A 42 5.11 -20.98 -8.89
C GLY A 42 5.52 -21.06 -7.42
N ILE A 43 6.03 -19.98 -6.83
CA ILE A 43 6.49 -19.92 -5.43
C ILE A 43 5.46 -19.22 -4.54
N SER A 44 4.85 -18.15 -5.04
CA SER A 44 3.97 -17.27 -4.28
C SER A 44 2.49 -17.60 -4.44
N ASN A 45 2.11 -18.44 -5.40
CA ASN A 45 0.73 -18.65 -5.83
C ASN A 45 0.01 -17.32 -6.20
N SER A 46 0.77 -16.31 -6.63
CA SER A 46 0.26 -15.02 -7.09
C SER A 46 0.31 -14.98 -8.61
N HIS A 47 -0.86 -15.03 -9.25
CA HIS A 47 -1.01 -15.20 -10.70
C HIS A 47 -1.38 -13.90 -11.44
N ASN A 48 -1.64 -12.83 -10.70
CA ASN A 48 -2.08 -11.53 -11.21
C ASN A 48 -1.25 -10.40 -10.58
N GLY A 49 -1.29 -9.20 -11.17
CA GLY A 49 -0.62 -8.02 -10.66
C GLY A 49 -1.05 -6.76 -11.40
N ALA A 50 -0.62 -5.62 -10.87
CA ALA A 50 -0.90 -4.32 -11.46
C ALA A 50 0.32 -3.40 -11.33
N LEU A 51 0.39 -2.43 -12.24
CA LEU A 51 1.50 -1.50 -12.32
C LEU A 51 0.99 -0.12 -12.75
N LEU A 52 1.42 0.92 -12.02
CA LEU A 52 1.11 2.31 -12.28
C LEU A 52 2.42 3.09 -12.32
N VAL A 53 2.63 3.88 -13.37
CA VAL A 53 3.74 4.85 -13.44
C VAL A 53 3.17 6.25 -13.54
N LEU A 54 3.68 7.14 -12.68
CA LEU A 54 3.28 8.54 -12.59
C LEU A 54 4.48 9.44 -12.84
N ASP A 55 4.27 10.57 -13.50
CA ASP A 55 5.20 11.69 -13.39
C ASP A 55 4.98 12.37 -12.03
N ASN A 56 6.01 12.43 -11.20
CA ASN A 56 5.90 12.98 -9.85
C ASN A 56 5.69 14.50 -9.80
N ARG A 57 5.99 15.23 -10.88
CA ARG A 57 5.86 16.69 -10.93
C ARG A 57 4.48 17.11 -11.40
N SER A 58 3.99 16.51 -12.49
CA SER A 58 2.69 16.83 -13.09
C SER A 58 1.56 15.99 -12.50
N GLY A 59 1.85 14.82 -11.94
CA GLY A 59 0.85 13.83 -11.51
C GLY A 59 0.22 13.08 -12.67
N GLU A 60 0.76 13.21 -13.89
CA GLU A 60 0.26 12.54 -15.08
C GLU A 60 0.45 11.03 -15.00
N VAL A 61 -0.53 10.28 -15.49
CA VAL A 61 -0.48 8.82 -15.56
C VAL A 61 0.20 8.44 -16.87
N LEU A 62 1.43 7.95 -16.79
CA LEU A 62 2.22 7.56 -17.96
C LEU A 62 1.94 6.11 -18.36
N THR A 63 1.58 5.27 -17.39
CA THR A 63 1.28 3.84 -17.58
C THR A 63 0.22 3.41 -16.59
N LEU A 64 -0.75 2.62 -17.04
CA LEU A 64 -1.79 2.04 -16.20
C LEU A 64 -2.06 0.59 -16.64
N ILE A 65 -1.70 -0.36 -15.79
CA ILE A 65 -1.92 -1.79 -15.99
C ILE A 65 -2.69 -2.31 -14.78
N GLY A 66 -3.97 -2.63 -14.95
CA GLY A 66 -4.84 -3.09 -13.87
C GLY A 66 -4.72 -4.58 -13.54
N SER A 67 -4.20 -5.37 -14.47
CA SER A 67 -4.10 -6.83 -14.38
C SER A 67 -2.99 -7.32 -15.30
N ARG A 68 -2.46 -8.52 -15.05
CA ARG A 68 -1.50 -9.20 -15.95
C ARG A 68 -2.09 -9.42 -17.34
N ASP A 69 -3.30 -9.97 -17.39
CA ASP A 69 -4.06 -10.22 -18.62
C ASP A 69 -5.53 -9.97 -18.34
N TYR A 70 -6.13 -9.03 -19.08
CA TYR A 70 -7.53 -8.64 -18.90
C TYR A 70 -8.52 -9.76 -19.25
N PHE A 71 -8.17 -10.64 -20.20
CA PHE A 71 -9.08 -11.65 -20.75
C PHE A 71 -9.01 -12.99 -20.03
N ARG A 72 -8.16 -13.11 -19.00
CA ARG A 72 -8.02 -14.33 -18.19
C ARG A 72 -8.92 -14.31 -16.97
N ASP A 73 -10.04 -15.02 -17.05
CA ASP A 73 -10.98 -15.15 -15.95
C ASP A 73 -10.42 -15.92 -14.75
N ASP A 74 -9.50 -16.87 -14.98
CA ASP A 74 -8.89 -17.70 -13.93
C ASP A 74 -8.04 -16.91 -12.93
N ILE A 75 -7.56 -15.72 -13.34
CA ILE A 75 -6.83 -14.77 -12.48
C ILE A 75 -7.66 -13.53 -12.13
N GLN A 76 -8.96 -13.51 -12.47
CA GLN A 76 -9.82 -12.33 -12.37
C GLN A 76 -9.26 -11.13 -13.15
N GLY A 77 -8.82 -11.37 -14.39
CA GLY A 77 -8.16 -10.40 -15.25
C GLY A 77 -8.94 -9.11 -15.48
N ASN A 78 -10.27 -9.19 -15.50
CA ASN A 78 -11.13 -8.01 -15.65
C ASN A 78 -11.17 -7.08 -14.42
N VAL A 79 -10.54 -7.47 -13.30
CA VAL A 79 -10.42 -6.64 -12.10
C VAL A 79 -9.22 -5.70 -12.22
N ASN A 80 -9.46 -4.39 -12.14
CA ASN A 80 -8.39 -3.42 -12.02
C ASN A 80 -7.84 -3.38 -10.58
N ASN A 81 -6.74 -4.06 -10.36
CA ASN A 81 -6.08 -4.18 -9.05
C ASN A 81 -5.47 -2.86 -8.53
N LEU A 82 -5.34 -1.83 -9.37
CA LEU A 82 -4.90 -0.49 -8.91
C LEU A 82 -5.97 0.22 -8.08
N ILE A 83 -7.24 -0.15 -8.24
CA ILE A 83 -8.37 0.46 -7.51
C ILE A 83 -9.11 -0.55 -6.63
N ALA A 84 -8.73 -1.82 -6.69
CA ALA A 84 -9.23 -2.86 -5.80
C ALA A 84 -8.74 -2.62 -4.36
N LEU A 85 -9.58 -2.91 -3.37
CA LEU A 85 -9.22 -2.76 -1.97
C LEU A 85 -8.39 -3.95 -1.51
N ASN A 86 -7.11 -3.71 -1.25
CA ASN A 86 -6.18 -4.67 -0.65
C ASN A 86 -5.53 -4.07 0.59
N SER A 87 -5.04 -4.93 1.50
CA SER A 87 -4.20 -4.43 2.57
C SER A 87 -2.86 -3.94 2.00
N PRO A 88 -2.42 -2.72 2.31
CA PRO A 88 -1.09 -2.26 1.89
C PRO A 88 0.05 -3.00 2.60
N GLY A 89 -0.24 -3.69 3.72
CA GLY A 89 0.77 -4.33 4.56
C GLY A 89 1.89 -3.35 4.98
N SER A 90 3.13 -3.83 4.95
CA SER A 90 4.30 -3.03 5.35
C SER A 90 4.53 -1.75 4.53
N SER A 91 3.96 -1.64 3.32
CA SER A 91 4.07 -0.41 2.52
C SER A 91 3.38 0.79 3.17
N PHE A 92 2.55 0.58 4.21
CA PHE A 92 1.92 1.65 4.98
C PHE A 92 2.80 2.25 6.09
N LYS A 93 3.90 1.58 6.48
CA LYS A 93 4.81 2.05 7.54
C LYS A 93 5.30 3.50 7.35
N PRO A 94 5.65 3.98 6.13
CA PRO A 94 6.04 5.38 5.95
C PRO A 94 5.06 6.39 6.55
N PHE A 95 3.74 6.14 6.47
CA PHE A 95 2.73 7.03 7.06
C PHE A 95 2.74 7.00 8.59
N VAL A 96 3.00 5.84 9.20
CA VAL A 96 3.15 5.70 10.65
C VAL A 96 4.36 6.50 11.14
N PHE A 97 5.51 6.35 10.47
CA PHE A 97 6.74 7.06 10.82
C PHE A 97 6.62 8.57 10.56
N LEU A 98 6.05 8.96 9.42
CA LEU A 98 5.77 10.37 9.11
C LEU A 98 4.91 11.01 10.20
N THR A 99 3.87 10.32 10.66
CA THR A 99 3.02 10.81 11.74
C THR A 99 3.82 11.03 13.02
N SER A 100 4.80 10.18 13.33
CA SER A 100 5.69 10.38 14.48
C SER A 100 6.53 11.66 14.38
N PHE A 101 7.01 11.97 13.18
CA PHE A 101 7.76 13.21 12.94
C PHE A 101 6.85 14.43 13.10
N MET A 102 5.64 14.38 12.53
CA MET A 102 4.70 15.50 12.54
C MET A 102 4.08 15.77 13.92
N ARG A 103 3.77 14.71 14.68
CA ARG A 103 2.99 14.83 15.93
C ARG A 103 3.84 14.80 17.19
N LEU A 104 5.00 14.14 17.15
CA LEU A 104 5.87 13.97 18.31
C LEU A 104 7.19 14.74 18.18
N GLY A 105 7.46 15.37 17.02
CA GLY A 105 8.74 16.03 16.75
C GLY A 105 9.91 15.05 16.67
N TRP A 106 9.63 13.76 16.46
CA TRP A 106 10.67 12.74 16.32
C TRP A 106 11.46 12.95 15.04
N THR A 107 12.69 12.44 15.02
CA THR A 107 13.61 12.56 13.89
C THR A 107 14.07 11.17 13.46
N PRO A 108 14.70 11.03 12.29
CA PRO A 108 15.28 9.75 11.88
C PRO A 108 16.31 9.17 12.87
N SER A 109 16.91 10.00 13.74
CA SER A 109 17.85 9.57 14.78
C SER A 109 17.18 9.27 16.13
N THR A 110 15.88 9.56 16.31
CA THR A 110 15.15 9.16 17.51
C THR A 110 15.26 7.65 17.71
N MET A 111 15.54 7.24 18.94
CA MET A 111 15.66 5.83 19.30
C MET A 111 14.30 5.24 19.65
N ILE A 112 14.06 4.02 19.21
CA ILE A 112 12.90 3.21 19.53
C ILE A 112 13.38 1.81 19.92
N ASP A 113 12.71 1.21 20.88
CA ASP A 113 13.07 -0.11 21.39
C ASP A 113 12.44 -1.22 20.53
N ASP A 114 13.29 -2.02 19.86
CA ASP A 114 12.92 -3.24 19.15
C ASP A 114 13.06 -4.47 20.05
N SER A 115 12.20 -4.57 21.06
CA SER A 115 12.07 -5.71 21.98
C SER A 115 10.63 -6.25 21.99
N PRO A 116 10.38 -7.50 22.42
CA PRO A 116 9.04 -8.09 22.42
C PRO A 116 8.01 -7.19 23.11
N VAL A 117 6.83 -7.07 22.50
CA VAL A 117 5.70 -6.34 23.08
C VAL A 117 4.45 -7.18 22.98
N THR A 118 3.71 -7.25 24.09
CA THR A 118 2.41 -7.95 24.14
C THR A 118 1.32 -6.90 24.26
N TYR A 119 0.35 -6.95 23.35
CA TYR A 119 -0.83 -6.09 23.37
C TYR A 119 -2.07 -6.92 23.62
N ARG A 120 -2.90 -6.50 24.58
CA ARG A 120 -4.18 -7.13 24.88
C ARG A 120 -5.29 -6.27 24.30
N GLU A 121 -6.06 -6.85 23.39
CA GLU A 121 -7.23 -6.22 22.81
C GLU A 121 -8.41 -6.19 23.79
N SER A 122 -9.41 -5.37 23.50
CA SER A 122 -10.60 -5.21 24.33
C SER A 122 -11.43 -6.49 24.47
N ASP A 123 -11.37 -7.39 23.47
CA ASP A 123 -12.02 -8.70 23.49
C ASP A 123 -11.21 -9.77 24.27
N GLY A 124 -10.06 -9.39 24.85
CA GLY A 124 -9.17 -10.28 25.59
C GLY A 124 -8.15 -11.02 24.72
N THR A 125 -8.20 -10.88 23.39
CA THR A 125 -7.20 -11.45 22.48
C THR A 125 -5.82 -10.85 22.76
N ILE A 126 -4.79 -11.69 22.70
CA ILE A 126 -3.41 -11.26 22.81
C ILE A 126 -2.80 -11.17 21.40
N PHE A 127 -2.25 -10.00 21.07
CA PHE A 127 -1.48 -9.75 19.87
C PHE A 127 -0.02 -9.50 20.22
N GLN A 128 0.88 -10.16 19.49
CA GLN A 128 2.32 -10.05 19.69
C GLN A 128 3.00 -9.93 18.31
N PRO A 129 3.35 -8.72 17.85
CA PRO A 129 3.96 -8.53 16.54
C PRO A 129 5.35 -9.18 16.50
N GLN A 130 5.73 -9.71 15.33
CA GLN A 130 7.05 -10.29 15.10
C GLN A 130 7.71 -9.62 13.91
N ASN A 131 9.03 -9.41 13.99
CA ASN A 131 9.81 -8.89 12.87
C ASN A 131 9.97 -9.95 11.76
N PRO A 132 10.17 -9.53 10.49
CA PRO A 132 10.36 -10.44 9.36
C PRO A 132 11.52 -11.42 9.53
N THR A 133 12.55 -11.02 10.30
CA THR A 133 13.75 -11.81 10.62
C THR A 133 13.50 -12.96 11.62
N ARG A 134 12.24 -13.19 12.04
CA ARG A 134 11.77 -14.20 13.01
C ARG A 134 12.56 -14.23 14.32
N ASN A 135 12.00 -13.63 15.36
CA ASN A 135 12.52 -13.62 16.75
C ASN A 135 13.90 -12.97 16.95
N ARG A 136 14.41 -12.23 15.95
CA ARG A 136 15.58 -11.37 16.15
C ARG A 136 15.12 -9.96 16.51
N TYR A 137 15.48 -9.57 17.72
CA TYR A 137 15.24 -8.25 18.30
C TYR A 137 16.56 -7.49 18.31
N LEU A 138 16.54 -6.25 17.84
CA LEU A 138 17.73 -5.42 17.74
C LEU A 138 17.92 -4.51 18.97
N GLY A 139 16.96 -4.51 19.91
CA GLY A 139 16.98 -3.62 21.06
C GLY A 139 16.83 -2.14 20.64
N PRO A 140 17.48 -1.18 21.31
CA PRO A 140 17.39 0.22 20.92
C PRO A 140 17.97 0.46 19.52
N ILE A 141 17.11 0.92 18.60
CA ILE A 141 17.49 1.27 17.23
C ILE A 141 16.93 2.63 16.82
N SER A 142 17.54 3.28 15.83
CA SER A 142 17.02 4.53 15.29
C SER A 142 15.76 4.31 14.44
N LEU A 143 14.89 5.32 14.35
CA LEU A 143 13.73 5.29 13.44
C LEU A 143 14.13 5.08 11.98
N ARG A 144 15.28 5.62 11.55
CA ARG A 144 15.86 5.34 10.22
C ARG A 144 16.08 3.84 10.02
N ASN A 145 16.71 3.17 10.98
CA ASN A 145 17.01 1.75 10.87
C ASN A 145 15.73 0.90 10.99
N ALA A 146 14.79 1.30 11.86
CA ALA A 146 13.52 0.61 12.01
C ALA A 146 12.69 0.63 10.71
N LEU A 147 12.56 1.80 10.07
CA LEU A 147 11.85 1.93 8.79
C LEU A 147 12.62 1.27 7.64
N GLY A 148 13.94 1.49 7.56
CA GLY A 148 14.79 0.94 6.50
C GLY A 148 14.84 -0.59 6.48
N ASN A 149 14.71 -1.24 7.64
CA ASN A 149 14.60 -2.71 7.74
C ASN A 149 13.15 -3.20 7.79
N SER A 150 12.17 -2.29 7.63
CA SER A 150 10.74 -2.60 7.68
C SER A 150 10.36 -3.42 8.92
N LEU A 151 10.84 -3.03 10.10
CA LEU A 151 10.58 -3.79 11.34
C LEU A 151 9.14 -3.58 11.82
N ASN A 152 8.48 -4.66 12.20
CA ASN A 152 7.07 -4.66 12.62
C ASN A 152 6.92 -4.17 14.06
N VAL A 153 7.79 -4.62 14.96
CA VAL A 153 7.70 -4.32 16.40
C VAL A 153 7.88 -2.83 16.69
N PRO A 154 8.89 -2.13 16.15
CA PRO A 154 9.03 -0.69 16.36
C PRO A 154 7.87 0.09 15.77
N ALA A 155 7.43 -0.29 14.57
CA ALA A 155 6.33 0.38 13.89
C ALA A 155 5.00 0.23 14.65
N PHE A 156 4.75 -0.95 15.24
CA PHE A 156 3.64 -1.16 16.15
C PHE A 156 3.74 -0.30 17.42
N LYS A 157 4.92 -0.22 18.06
CA LYS A 157 5.14 0.63 19.23
C LYS A 157 4.94 2.12 18.91
N ILE A 158 5.37 2.58 17.74
CA ILE A 158 5.11 3.94 17.24
C ILE A 158 3.60 4.17 17.13
N ALA A 159 2.88 3.21 16.55
CA ALA A 159 1.42 3.33 16.40
C ALA A 159 0.68 3.33 17.75
N LEU A 160 1.12 2.54 18.73
CA LEU A 160 0.58 2.61 20.09
C LEU A 160 0.82 3.97 20.74
N ARG A 161 2.00 4.57 20.51
CA ARG A 161 2.33 5.90 21.06
C ARG A 161 1.52 7.03 20.43
N LEU A 162 1.26 6.94 19.12
CA LEU A 162 0.51 7.95 18.35
C LEU A 162 -1.00 7.82 18.51
N GLY A 163 -1.50 6.60 18.67
CA GLY A 163 -2.91 6.28 18.47
C GLY A 163 -3.29 6.24 16.99
N VAL A 164 -4.22 5.34 16.65
CA VAL A 164 -4.65 5.10 15.26
C VAL A 164 -5.28 6.33 14.63
N GLY A 165 -6.03 7.13 15.38
CA GLY A 165 -6.69 8.35 14.88
C GLY A 165 -5.71 9.33 14.23
N ASN A 166 -4.60 9.63 14.91
CA ASN A 166 -3.57 10.54 14.38
C ASN A 166 -2.95 10.04 13.08
N ILE A 167 -2.72 8.72 12.98
CA ILE A 167 -2.17 8.09 11.77
C ILE A 167 -3.17 8.18 10.61
N VAL A 168 -4.45 7.89 10.89
CA VAL A 168 -5.53 7.99 9.91
C VAL A 168 -5.69 9.42 9.42
N ASP A 169 -5.61 10.42 10.30
CA ASP A 169 -5.75 11.83 9.92
C ASP A 169 -4.60 12.29 9.01
N VAL A 170 -3.35 11.89 9.33
CA VAL A 170 -2.20 12.16 8.45
C VAL A 170 -2.36 11.43 7.12
N ALA A 171 -2.73 10.15 7.12
CA ALA A 171 -2.98 9.41 5.88
C ALA A 171 -4.08 10.07 5.01
N LYS A 172 -5.19 10.52 5.60
CA LYS A 172 -6.24 11.25 4.90
C LYS A 172 -5.74 12.54 4.27
N SER A 173 -4.90 13.29 4.98
CA SER A 173 -4.26 14.50 4.43
C SER A 173 -3.36 14.21 3.22
N MET A 174 -2.85 12.98 3.10
CA MET A 174 -2.06 12.49 1.97
C MET A 174 -2.92 11.85 0.86
N GLY A 175 -4.23 12.02 0.88
CA GLY A 175 -5.13 11.58 -0.19
C GLY A 175 -5.76 10.20 0.01
N PHE A 176 -5.57 9.55 1.17
CA PHE A 176 -6.32 8.32 1.49
C PHE A 176 -7.79 8.64 1.75
N ARG A 177 -8.68 8.24 0.82
CA ARG A 177 -10.11 8.58 0.87
C ARG A 177 -11.00 7.45 1.40
N ARG A 178 -10.57 6.20 1.24
CA ARG A 178 -11.33 5.02 1.64
C ARG A 178 -10.61 4.31 2.77
N TRP A 179 -11.14 4.46 3.97
CA TRP A 179 -10.77 3.66 5.13
C TRP A 179 -11.98 2.83 5.50
N THR A 180 -12.10 1.64 4.94
CA THR A 180 -13.07 0.69 5.46
C THR A 180 -12.46 0.15 6.74
N ALA A 181 -12.97 0.61 7.90
CA ALA A 181 -12.83 -0.19 9.11
C ALA A 181 -13.49 -1.52 8.77
N THR A 182 -12.68 -2.54 8.50
CA THR A 182 -13.23 -3.83 8.11
C THR A 182 -14.03 -4.31 9.32
N THR A 183 -15.35 -4.26 9.22
CA THR A 183 -16.27 -5.03 10.06
C THR A 183 -16.18 -6.51 9.68
N ALA A 184 -14.96 -7.01 9.41
CA ALA A 184 -14.67 -8.42 9.32
C ALA A 184 -14.51 -8.91 10.75
N ARG A 185 -15.66 -9.30 11.31
CA ARG A 185 -15.75 -10.27 12.39
C ARG A 185 -14.80 -11.44 12.01
N ARG A 186 -13.62 -11.47 12.63
CA ARG A 186 -12.54 -12.49 12.55
C ARG A 186 -11.54 -12.42 11.37
N SER A 187 -10.59 -11.47 11.41
CA SER A 187 -9.13 -11.68 11.16
C SER A 187 -8.44 -10.31 11.08
N ARG A 188 -7.91 -9.76 12.19
CA ARG A 188 -6.52 -9.91 12.69
C ARG A 188 -5.44 -9.31 11.77
N SER A 189 -4.62 -8.43 12.35
CA SER A 189 -3.27 -8.00 11.90
C SER A 189 -3.04 -7.35 10.53
N ALA A 190 -4.06 -6.94 9.78
CA ALA A 190 -3.87 -6.46 8.39
C ALA A 190 -2.89 -5.29 8.21
N ALA A 191 -2.61 -4.47 9.23
CA ALA A 191 -1.61 -3.39 9.13
C ALA A 191 -0.16 -3.84 9.36
N TRP A 192 0.07 -5.06 9.85
CA TRP A 192 1.36 -5.48 10.43
C TRP A 192 1.86 -6.87 10.00
N THR A 193 1.15 -7.53 9.08
CA THR A 193 1.56 -8.76 8.38
C THR A 193 1.53 -8.49 6.89
#